data_AF-A0A7K3H3E2-F1
#
_entry.id   AF-A0A7K3H3E2-F1
#
_cell.length_a   1.000
_cell.length_b   1.000
_cell.length_c   1.000
_cell.angle_alpha   90.00
_cell.angle_beta   90.00
_cell.angle_gamma   90.00
#
_symmetry.space_group_name_H-M   'P 1'
#
loop_
_entity.id
_entity.type
_entity.pdbx_description
1 polymer ?
#
loop_
_entity_poly.entity_id
_entity_poly.type
_entity_poly.pdbx_seq_one_letter_code
_entity_poly.pdbx_strand_id
1 'polypeptide(L)' 'VDPELARAARAELDADGVPDGPVGVTSGSLDAIERVLAAHLRPGDAVAVEDPGWGSMLDLVPALGMRAVPV' A
#
# COMPACT_ATOMS: atom_id res chain seq x y z
N VAL A 1 15.49 -5.22 7.20
CA VAL A 1 15.90 -3.96 6.52
C VAL A 1 17.29 -3.63 7.01
N ASP A 2 18.16 -3.12 6.13
CA ASP A 2 19.47 -2.62 6.57
C ASP A 2 19.28 -1.57 7.70
N PRO A 3 20.07 -1.59 8.79
CA PRO A 3 19.85 -0.71 9.93
C PRO A 3 19.95 0.78 9.61
N GLU A 4 20.80 1.18 8.66
CA GLU A 4 20.94 2.58 8.26
C GLU A 4 19.74 3.02 7.43
N LEU A 5 19.32 2.19 6.48
CA LEU A 5 18.10 2.43 5.70
C LEU A 5 16.86 2.52 6.59
N ALA A 6 16.72 1.62 7.57
CA ALA A 6 15.59 1.63 8.50
C ALA A 6 15.54 2.92 9.31
N ARG A 7 16.70 3.43 9.75
CA ARG A 7 16.79 4.68 10.52
C ARG A 7 16.44 5.90 9.68
N ALA A 8 16.94 5.96 8.44
CA ALA A 8 16.63 7.04 7.51
C ALA A 8 15.13 7.08 7.18
N ALA A 9 14.57 5.93 6.79
CA ALA A 9 13.14 5.80 6.51
C ALA A 9 12.28 6.15 7.73
N ARG A 10 12.67 5.72 8.94
CA ARG A 10 11.92 6.04 10.15
C ARG A 10 11.90 7.55 10.44
N ALA A 11 13.03 8.24 10.26
CA ALA A 11 13.10 9.68 10.47
C ALA A 11 12.19 10.47 9.50
N GLU A 12 12.11 10.06 8.23
CA GLU A 12 11.19 10.67 7.26
C GLU A 12 9.72 10.42 7.62
N LEU A 13 9.38 9.16 7.92
CA LEU A 13 8.03 8.78 8.33
C LEU A 13 7.60 9.46 9.64
N ASP A 14 8.53 9.67 10.59
CA ASP A 14 8.27 10.39 11.85
C ASP A 14 7.98 11.87 11.59
N ALA A 15 8.70 12.50 10.66
CA ALA A 15 8.45 13.88 10.26
C ALA A 15 7.06 14.06 9.65
N ASP A 16 6.54 13.03 8.98
CA ASP A 16 5.18 12.97 8.43
C ASP A 16 4.11 12.52 9.45
N GLY A 17 4.51 12.20 10.70
CA GLY A 17 3.60 11.79 11.77
C GLY A 17 3.05 10.37 11.63
N VAL A 18 3.72 9.50 10.86
CA VAL A 18 3.33 8.09 10.71
C VAL A 18 3.58 7.34 12.03
N PRO A 19 2.60 6.57 12.55
CA PRO A 19 2.76 5.85 13.81
C PRO A 19 4.01 4.95 13.88
N ASP A 20 4.47 4.72 15.10
CA ASP A 20 5.57 3.81 15.39
C ASP A 20 5.28 2.39 14.87
N GLY A 21 6.31 1.73 14.36
CA GLY A 21 6.20 0.39 13.82
C GLY A 21 7.43 -0.07 13.05
N PRO A 22 7.52 -1.38 12.74
CA PRO A 22 8.61 -1.92 11.93
C PRO A 22 8.56 -1.37 10.50
N VAL A 23 9.73 -1.03 9.96
CA VAL A 23 9.88 -0.65 8.54
C VAL A 23 10.10 -1.89 7.69
N GLY A 24 9.42 -1.94 6.54
CA GLY A 24 9.60 -2.96 5.50
C GLY A 24 10.17 -2.35 4.21
N VAL A 25 10.89 -3.16 3.43
CA VAL A 25 11.32 -2.79 2.07
C VAL A 25 10.44 -3.52 1.08
N THR A 26 9.94 -2.79 0.08
CA THR A 26 9.12 -3.31 -1.01
C THR A 26 9.79 -3.00 -2.34
N SER A 27 9.40 -3.70 -3.39
CA SER A 27 9.85 -3.46 -4.77
C SER A 27 9.13 -2.25 -5.41
N GLY A 28 8.96 -1.17 -4.64
CA GLY A 28 8.22 0.03 -5.02
C GLY A 28 6.78 0.07 -4.47
N SER A 29 6.03 1.09 -4.90
CA SER A 29 4.71 1.41 -4.33
C SER A 29 3.64 0.36 -4.65
N LEU A 30 3.65 -0.23 -5.84
CA LEU A 30 2.63 -1.21 -6.22
C LEU A 30 2.74 -2.51 -5.39
N ASP A 31 3.96 -3.01 -5.15
CA ASP A 31 4.23 -4.14 -4.24
C ASP A 31 3.80 -3.81 -2.80
N ALA A 32 4.03 -2.57 -2.34
CA ALA A 32 3.56 -2.14 -1.03
C ALA A 32 2.03 -2.18 -0.93
N ILE A 33 1.33 -1.65 -1.93
CA ILE A 33 -0.13 -1.61 -1.94
C ILE A 33 -0.72 -3.02 -2.04
N GLU A 34 -0.18 -3.88 -2.90
CA GLU A 34 -0.59 -5.29 -3.00
C GLU A 34 -0.52 -5.99 -1.64
N ARG A 35 0.59 -5.84 -0.92
CA ARG A 35 0.77 -6.44 0.40
C ARG A 35 -0.21 -5.90 1.44
N VAL A 36 -0.46 -4.59 1.46
CA VAL A 36 -1.43 -3.97 2.36
C VAL A 36 -2.84 -4.52 2.06
N LEU A 37 -3.25 -4.54 0.80
CA LEU A 37 -4.55 -5.09 0.40
C LEU A 37 -4.67 -6.57 0.78
N ALA A 38 -3.67 -7.39 0.47
CA ALA A 38 -3.67 -8.82 0.79
C ALA A 38 -3.64 -9.11 2.30
N ALA A 39 -3.01 -8.24 3.10
CA ALA A 39 -2.98 -8.38 4.56
C ALA A 39 -4.32 -8.05 5.22
N HIS A 40 -5.13 -7.17 4.62
CA HIS A 40 -6.33 -6.63 5.24
C HIS A 40 -7.65 -7.08 4.61
N LEU A 41 -7.63 -7.57 3.37
CA LEU A 41 -8.84 -7.88 2.60
C LEU A 41 -8.86 -9.31 2.05
N ARG A 42 -10.03 -9.72 1.58
CA ARG A 42 -10.31 -10.99 0.91
C ARG A 42 -10.82 -10.76 -0.52
N PRO A 43 -10.70 -11.74 -1.43
CA PRO A 43 -11.40 -11.69 -2.71
C PRO A 43 -12.91 -11.44 -2.51
N GLY A 44 -13.47 -10.51 -3.30
CA GLY A 44 -14.86 -10.05 -3.21
C GLY A 44 -15.05 -8.75 -2.41
N ASP A 45 -14.09 -8.39 -1.55
CA ASP A 45 -14.15 -7.17 -0.74
C ASP A 45 -14.11 -5.90 -1.61
N ALA A 46 -14.76 -4.84 -1.14
CA ALA A 46 -14.79 -3.55 -1.81
C ALA A 46 -13.55 -2.71 -1.45
N VAL A 47 -12.97 -2.05 -2.45
CA VAL A 47 -11.89 -1.07 -2.30
C VAL A 47 -12.35 0.24 -2.93
N ALA A 48 -12.45 1.31 -2.14
CA ALA A 48 -12.73 2.64 -2.66
C ALA A 48 -11.53 3.15 -3.47
N VAL A 49 -11.77 3.65 -4.69
CA VAL A 49 -10.74 4.16 -5.60
C VAL A 49 -11.24 5.44 -6.25
N GLU A 50 -10.39 6.46 -6.33
CA GLU A 50 -10.68 7.72 -7.03
C GLU A 50 -11.07 7.49 -8.50
N ASP A 51 -11.97 8.33 -9.04
CA ASP A 51 -12.33 8.34 -10.46
C ASP A 51 -12.17 9.75 -11.10
N PRO A 52 -11.16 9.97 -11.98
CA PRO A 52 -10.18 9.01 -12.45
C PRO A 52 -9.03 8.77 -11.45
N GLY A 53 -8.69 7.51 -11.22
CA GLY A 53 -7.59 7.09 -10.35
C GLY A 53 -6.31 6.69 -11.10
N TRP A 54 -5.29 6.27 -10.35
CA TRP A 54 -4.04 5.77 -10.92
C TRP A 54 -4.23 4.41 -11.61
N GLY A 55 -3.87 4.29 -12.90
CA GLY A 55 -4.15 3.09 -13.71
C GLY A 55 -3.67 1.76 -13.11
N SER A 56 -2.48 1.71 -12.48
CA SER A 56 -2.00 0.49 -11.84
C SER A 56 -2.86 0.01 -10.67
N MET A 57 -3.58 0.91 -9.98
CA MET A 57 -4.55 0.52 -8.95
C MET A 57 -5.79 -0.12 -9.57
N LEU A 58 -6.26 0.44 -10.69
CA LEU A 58 -7.41 -0.08 -11.43
C LEU A 58 -7.14 -1.48 -12.00
N ASP A 59 -5.88 -1.79 -12.31
CA ASP A 59 -5.46 -3.13 -12.72
C ASP A 59 -5.26 -4.08 -11.52
N LEU A 60 -4.62 -3.62 -10.44
CA LEU A 60 -4.24 -4.46 -9.30
C LEU A 60 -5.46 -4.97 -8.51
N VAL A 61 -6.41 -4.09 -8.18
CA VAL A 61 -7.57 -4.44 -7.34
C VAL A 61 -8.37 -5.63 -7.91
N PRO A 62 -8.80 -5.64 -9.19
CA PRO A 62 -9.47 -6.80 -9.75
C PRO A 62 -8.54 -8.02 -9.92
N ALA A 63 -7.24 -7.81 -10.17
CA ALA A 63 -6.28 -8.92 -10.25
C ALA A 63 -6.14 -9.68 -8.91
N LEU A 64 -6.32 -9.00 -7.76
CA LEU A 64 -6.38 -9.60 -6.43
C LEU A 64 -7.77 -10.18 -6.09
N GLY A 65 -8.71 -10.16 -7.04
CA GLY A 65 -10.08 -10.65 -6.85
C GLY A 65 -10.97 -9.71 -6.03
N MET A 66 -10.57 -8.47 -5.79
CA MET A 66 -11.33 -7.46 -5.06
C MET A 66 -12.17 -6.62 -6.04
N ARG A 67 -13.08 -5.79 -5.51
CA ARG A 67 -13.95 -4.92 -6.31
C ARG A 67 -13.61 -3.45 -6.09
N ALA A 68 -13.12 -2.78 -7.14
CA ALA A 68 -12.97 -1.34 -7.12
C ALA A 68 -14.35 -0.65 -7.08
N VAL A 69 -14.52 0.31 -6.18
CA VAL A 69 -15.71 1.13 -6.04
C VAL A 69 -15.29 2.59 -6.24
N PRO A 70 -15.83 3.30 -7.25
CA PRO A 70 -15.43 4.69 -7.52
C PRO A 70 -15.88 5.61 -6.39
N VAL A 71 -15.04 6.59 -6.06
CA VAL A 71 -15.33 7.71 -5.13
C VAL A 71 -14.98 9.05 -5.73
#